data_AF-A0A426TRA1-F1
#
_entry.id   AF-A0A426TRA1-F1
#
_cell.length_a   1.000
_cell.length_b   1.000
_cell.length_c   1.000
_cell.angle_alpha   90.00
_cell.angle_beta   90.00
_cell.angle_gamma   90.00
#
_symmetry.space_group_name_H-M   'P 1'
#
loop_
_entity.id
_entity.type
_entity.pdbx_description
1 polymer ?
#
loop_
_entity_poly.entity_id
_entity_poly.type
_entity_poly.pdbx_seq_one_letter_code
_entity_poly.pdbx_strand_id
1 'polypeptide(L)'
;MTSLRVRISILSLALLAGPVAPASAAVAPAAPSPTVEELRLDRAVPREILERSGFDAVPRHLTRTLGSARSYGEAHKVVVRQGA
;
A
#
# COMPACT_ATOMS: atom_id res chain seq x y z
N MET A 1 1.21 39.40 -25.54
CA MET A 1 1.87 38.69 -24.42
C MET A 1 1.11 38.76 -23.09
N THR A 2 0.31 39.78 -22.85
CA THR A 2 -0.49 39.99 -21.63
C THR A 2 -1.62 38.96 -21.46
N SER A 3 -2.24 38.53 -22.56
CA SER A 3 -3.33 37.55 -22.58
C SER A 3 -2.93 36.14 -22.13
N LEU A 4 -1.68 35.73 -22.40
CA LEU A 4 -1.17 34.42 -22.00
C LEU A 4 -0.91 34.36 -20.50
N ARG A 5 -0.38 35.45 -19.93
CA ARG A 5 -0.10 35.57 -18.50
C ARG A 5 -1.40 35.57 -17.67
N VAL A 6 -2.43 36.27 -18.14
CA VAL A 6 -3.75 36.30 -17.50
C VAL A 6 -4.40 34.91 -17.49
N ARG A 7 -4.32 34.17 -18.60
CA ARG A 7 -4.85 32.80 -18.68
C ARG A 7 -4.16 31.85 -17.71
N ILE A 8 -2.84 31.95 -17.57
CA ILE A 8 -2.08 31.13 -16.63
C ILE A 8 -2.48 31.46 -15.18
N SER A 9 -2.60 32.75 -14.83
CA SER A 9 -3.01 33.16 -13.48
C SER A 9 -4.41 32.69 -13.11
N ILE A 10 -5.36 32.74 -14.05
CA ILE A 10 -6.74 32.24 -13.83
C ILE A 10 -6.74 30.72 -13.65
N LEU A 11 -5.93 30.00 -14.45
CA LEU A 11 -5.81 28.56 -14.33
C LEU A 11 -5.20 28.15 -12.98
N SER A 12 -4.19 28.87 -12.50
CA SER A 12 -3.58 28.64 -11.18
C SER A 12 -4.55 28.92 -10.04
N LEU A 13 -5.36 29.98 -10.14
CA LEU A 13 -6.37 30.30 -9.13
C LEU A 13 -7.52 29.28 -9.11
N ALA A 14 -7.96 28.82 -10.28
CA ALA A 14 -8.97 27.77 -10.40
C ALA A 14 -8.48 26.42 -9.85
N LEU A 15 -7.20 26.10 -10.03
CA LEU A 15 -6.59 24.88 -9.48
C LEU A 15 -6.45 24.94 -7.95
N LEU A 16 -6.19 26.12 -7.37
CA LEU A 16 -6.14 26.31 -5.92
C LEU A 16 -7.53 26.33 -5.26
N ALA A 17 -8.56 26.79 -5.97
CA ALA A 17 -9.94 26.86 -5.48
C ALA A 17 -10.77 25.60 -5.82
N GLY A 18 -10.13 24.55 -6.34
CA GLY A 18 -10.79 23.28 -6.64
C GLY A 18 -11.53 22.75 -5.41
N PRO A 19 -12.75 22.23 -5.57
CA PRO A 19 -13.56 21.79 -4.44
C PRO A 19 -12.80 20.72 -3.66
N VAL A 20 -12.55 20.99 -2.38
CA VAL A 20 -12.08 19.98 -1.42
C VAL A 20 -13.25 19.03 -1.20
N ALA A 21 -13.46 18.13 -2.15
CA ALA A 21 -14.38 17.03 -1.96
C ALA A 21 -13.83 16.19 -0.81
N PRO A 22 -14.60 15.92 0.25
CA PRO A 22 -14.17 15.00 1.27
C PRO A 22 -13.84 13.67 0.58
N ALA A 23 -12.58 13.25 0.67
CA ALA A 23 -12.17 11.95 0.20
C ALA A 23 -12.94 10.92 1.04
N SER A 24 -13.98 10.34 0.45
CA SER A 24 -14.73 9.26 1.08
C SER A 24 -13.75 8.11 1.31
N ALA A 25 -13.45 7.82 2.57
CA ALA A 25 -12.62 6.67 2.91
C ALA A 25 -13.36 5.42 2.44
N ALA A 26 -12.88 4.82 1.35
CA ALA A 26 -13.44 3.59 0.85
C ALA A 26 -13.31 2.52 1.94
N VAL A 27 -14.44 2.00 2.40
CA VAL A 27 -14.46 0.83 3.28
C VAL A 27 -13.89 -0.32 2.47
N ALA A 28 -12.75 -0.85 2.92
CA ALA A 28 -12.17 -2.03 2.30
C ALA A 28 -13.19 -3.17 2.38
N PRO A 29 -13.39 -3.94 1.29
CA PRO A 29 -14.29 -5.09 1.34
C PRO A 29 -13.85 -6.05 2.44
N ALA A 30 -14.82 -6.70 3.08
CA ALA A 30 -14.55 -7.72 4.07
C ALA A 30 -13.67 -8.82 3.46
N ALA A 31 -12.72 -9.33 4.24
CA ALA A 31 -11.86 -10.41 3.79
C ALA A 31 -12.70 -11.65 3.44
N PRO A 32 -12.35 -12.39 2.37
CA PRO A 32 -13.03 -13.64 2.05
C PRO A 32 -12.84 -14.68 3.16
N SER A 33 -13.77 -15.63 3.23
CA SER A 33 -13.62 -16.79 4.11
C SER A 33 -12.35 -17.57 3.76
N PRO A 34 -11.61 -18.09 4.77
CA PRO A 34 -10.40 -18.85 4.51
C PRO A 34 -10.70 -20.14 3.75
N THR A 35 -9.77 -20.50 2.88
CA THR A 35 -9.78 -21.74 2.12
C THR A 35 -9.39 -22.93 2.98
N VAL A 36 -9.66 -24.15 2.49
CA VAL A 36 -9.25 -25.39 3.16
C VAL A 36 -7.74 -25.47 3.35
N GLU A 37 -6.95 -24.99 2.39
CA GLU A 37 -5.48 -24.98 2.49
C GLU A 37 -5.00 -24.00 3.56
N GLU A 38 -5.61 -22.82 3.65
CA GLU A 38 -5.28 -21.84 4.70
C GLU A 38 -5.62 -22.39 6.09
N LEU A 39 -6.76 -23.07 6.25
CA LEU A 39 -7.13 -23.72 7.52
C LEU A 39 -6.18 -24.86 7.91
N ARG A 40 -5.41 -25.45 6.98
CA ARG A 40 -4.39 -26.44 7.34
C ARG A 40 -3.20 -25.80 8.02
N LEU A 41 -2.93 -24.52 7.81
CA LEU A 41 -1.82 -23.82 8.47
C LEU A 41 -2.03 -23.71 9.99
N ASP A 42 -3.27 -23.81 10.47
CA ASP A 42 -3.59 -23.78 11.91
C ASP A 42 -3.27 -25.10 12.63
N ARG A 43 -2.89 -26.15 11.89
CA ARG A 43 -2.46 -27.42 12.49
C ARG A 43 -1.09 -27.27 13.14
N ALA A 44 -0.84 -28.07 14.17
CA ALA A 44 0.37 -28.00 14.98
C ALA A 44 1.67 -28.07 14.16
N VAL A 45 1.79 -29.03 13.24
CA VAL A 45 3.01 -29.22 12.43
C VAL A 45 3.26 -28.03 11.49
N PRO A 46 2.29 -27.56 10.67
CA PRO A 46 2.44 -26.32 9.91
C PRO A 46 2.77 -25.08 10.75
N ARG A 47 2.14 -24.89 11.92
CA ARG A 47 2.48 -23.79 12.83
C ARG A 47 3.93 -23.84 13.29
N GLU A 48 4.42 -25.00 13.69
CA GLU A 48 5.81 -25.16 14.10
C GLU A 48 6.80 -24.85 12.96
N ILE A 49 6.48 -25.27 11.72
CA ILE A 49 7.28 -24.93 10.54
C ILE A 49 7.31 -23.40 10.35
N LEU A 50 6.15 -22.74 10.41
CA LEU A 50 6.05 -21.29 10.24
C LEU A 50 6.86 -20.53 11.30
N GLU A 51 6.74 -20.91 12.57
CA GLU A 51 7.45 -20.28 13.68
C GLU A 51 8.97 -20.45 13.54
N ARG A 52 9.44 -21.65 13.16
CA ARG A 52 10.87 -21.93 12.99
C ARG A 52 11.46 -21.34 11.71
N SER A 53 10.65 -21.16 10.67
CA SER A 53 11.10 -20.62 9.38
C SER A 53 11.40 -19.12 9.41
N GLY A 54 10.88 -18.39 10.41
CA GLY A 54 10.93 -16.92 10.44
C GLY A 54 9.90 -16.24 9.53
N PHE A 55 9.06 -16.98 8.80
CA PHE A 55 8.00 -16.41 7.95
C PHE A 55 6.88 -15.72 8.75
N ASP A 56 6.64 -16.15 9.99
CA ASP A 56 5.73 -15.51 10.96
C ASP A 56 6.18 -14.07 11.32
N ALA A 57 7.50 -13.82 11.32
CA ALA A 57 8.11 -12.62 11.89
C ALA A 57 8.34 -11.51 10.83
N VAL A 58 7.32 -11.12 10.07
CA VAL A 58 7.46 -10.03 9.08
C VAL A 58 7.72 -8.69 9.80
N PRO A 59 8.83 -7.98 9.51
CA PRO A 59 9.12 -6.72 10.18
C PRO A 59 8.08 -5.65 9.88
N ARG A 60 7.55 -4.97 10.91
CA ARG A 60 6.60 -3.86 10.74
C ARG A 60 7.10 -2.78 9.77
N HIS A 61 8.41 -2.56 9.73
CA HIS A 61 9.03 -1.61 8.79
C HIS A 61 8.84 -2.05 7.32
N LEU A 62 8.96 -3.34 7.02
CA LEU A 62 8.74 -3.88 5.67
C LEU A 62 7.33 -3.55 5.20
N THR A 63 6.31 -3.90 6.01
CA THR A 63 4.91 -3.68 5.67
C THR A 63 4.60 -2.21 5.43
N ARG A 64 5.11 -1.32 6.30
CA ARG A 64 4.90 0.12 6.16
C ARG A 64 5.56 0.70 4.91
N THR A 65 6.81 0.34 4.65
CA THR A 65 7.56 0.86 3.50
C THR A 65 6.99 0.32 2.19
N LEU A 66 6.62 -0.97 2.15
CA LEU A 66 5.97 -1.58 0.98
C LEU A 66 4.59 -0.97 0.70
N GLY A 67 3.78 -0.74 1.74
CA GLY A 67 2.48 -0.06 1.61
C GLY A 67 2.58 1.39 1.13
N SER A 68 3.75 2.03 1.26
CA SER A 68 4.01 3.39 0.76
C SER A 68 4.52 3.42 -0.68
N ALA A 69 4.94 2.28 -1.25
CA ALA A 69 5.49 2.20 -2.59
C ALA A 69 4.42 2.53 -3.65
N ARG A 70 4.77 3.41 -4.59
CA ARG A 70 3.88 3.86 -5.68
C ARG A 70 4.24 3.28 -7.04
N SER A 71 5.25 2.44 -7.10
CA SER A 71 5.66 1.74 -8.32
C SER A 71 6.24 0.37 -7.97
N TYR A 72 6.21 -0.53 -8.96
CA TYR A 72 6.87 -1.83 -8.84
C TYR A 72 8.36 -1.71 -8.53
N GLY A 73 9.06 -0.76 -9.16
CA GLY A 73 10.49 -0.55 -8.92
C GLY A 73 10.79 -0.15 -7.47
N GLU A 74 9.95 0.69 -6.86
CA GLU A 74 10.07 1.05 -5.44
C GLU A 74 9.78 -0.15 -4.54
N ALA A 75 8.71 -0.90 -4.82
CA ALA A 75 8.38 -2.12 -4.08
C ALA A 75 9.50 -3.17 -4.14
N HIS A 76 10.08 -3.38 -5.32
CA HIS A 76 11.16 -4.33 -5.53
C HIS A 76 12.40 -4.00 -4.69
N LYS A 77 12.83 -2.73 -4.65
CA LYS A 77 13.96 -2.29 -3.82
C LYS A 77 13.73 -2.56 -2.33
N VAL A 78 12.49 -2.37 -1.86
CA VAL A 78 12.11 -2.61 -0.46
C VAL A 78 12.23 -4.10 -0.11
N VAL A 79 11.73 -4.98 -0.98
CA VAL A 79 11.79 -6.44 -0.77
C VAL A 79 13.23 -6.96 -0.83
N VAL A 80 14.02 -6.54 -1.83
CA VAL A 80 15.43 -6.97 -1.98
C VAL A 80 16.25 -6.61 -0.75
N ARG A 81 16.04 -5.42 -0.17
CA ARG A 81 16.73 -5.00 1.06
C ARG A 81 16.41 -5.89 2.26
N GLN A 82 15.20 -6.42 2.31
CA GLN A 82 14.72 -7.22 3.45
C GLN A 82 15.15 -8.69 3.36
N GLY A 83 15.40 -9.19 2.15
CA GLY A 83 15.83 -10.57 1.89
C GLY A 83 17.36 -10.77 1.82
N ALA A 84 18.14 -9.73 2.12
CA ALA A 84 19.61 -9.78 2.24
C ALA A 84 20.01 -9.97 3.71
#